data_AF-A0AAV9L2V4-F1
#
_entry.id   AF-A0AAV9L2V4-F1
#
_cell.length_a   1.000
_cell.length_b   1.000
_cell.length_c   1.000
_cell.angle_alpha   90.00
_cell.angle_beta   90.00
_cell.angle_gamma   90.00
#
_symmetry.space_group_name_H-M   'P 1'
#
loop_
_entity.id
_entity.type
_entity.pdbx_description
1 polymer ?
#
loop_
_entity_poly.entity_id
_entity_poly.type
_entity_poly.pdbx_seq_one_letter_code
_entity_poly.pdbx_strand_id
1 'polypeptide(L)' 'MVDIIPLRPTLLVSEGESIKFDQQLTSNPNVGGFDPLRVQELLFFLTSVILAQIFLVLKKQQFEKVQLANII' A
#
# COMPACT_ATOMS: atom_id res chain seq x y z
N MET A 1 -18.15 36.91 -10.88
CA MET A 1 -18.07 35.59 -10.22
C MET A 1 -16.68 35.50 -9.61
N VAL A 2 -16.57 35.08 -8.35
CA VAL A 2 -15.30 34.95 -7.63
C VAL A 2 -15.21 33.51 -7.17
N ASP A 3 -14.08 32.86 -7.45
CA ASP A 3 -13.81 31.49 -7.02
C ASP A 3 -12.74 31.49 -5.93
N ILE A 4 -12.86 30.63 -4.92
CA ILE A 4 -11.99 30.60 -3.76
C ILE A 4 -11.16 29.31 -3.79
N ILE A 5 -9.86 29.47 -3.94
CA ILE A 5 -8.91 28.35 -4.00
C ILE A 5 -8.27 28.14 -2.63
N PRO A 6 -8.28 26.91 -2.06
CA PRO A 6 -7.58 26.60 -0.81
C PRO A 6 -6.05 26.64 -1.00
N LEU A 7 -5.28 26.75 0.09
CA LEU A 7 -3.83 27.04 0.04
C LEU A 7 -2.92 25.95 -0.59
N ARG A 8 -3.41 24.71 -0.72
CA ARG A 8 -2.56 23.55 -1.05
C ARG A 8 -2.34 23.31 -2.55
N PRO A 9 -3.34 23.45 -3.44
CA PRO A 9 -3.16 23.31 -4.88
C PRO A 9 -2.34 24.45 -5.50
N THR A 10 -1.52 24.14 -6.50
CA THR A 10 -0.76 25.16 -7.25
C THR A 10 -1.62 25.72 -8.38
N LEU A 11 -1.57 27.03 -8.62
CA LEU A 11 -2.28 27.65 -9.75
C LEU A 11 -1.66 27.23 -11.08
N LEU A 12 -2.50 26.87 -12.05
CA LEU A 12 -2.10 26.51 -13.41
C LEU A 12 -2.29 27.66 -14.41
N VAL A 13 -2.99 28.72 -14.01
CA VAL A 13 -3.36 29.87 -14.84
C VAL A 13 -2.59 31.12 -14.44
N SER A 14 -2.34 32.01 -15.41
CA SER A 14 -1.67 33.30 -15.17
C SER A 14 -2.64 34.47 -15.18
N GLU A 15 -2.23 35.61 -14.62
CA GLU A 15 -3.03 36.84 -14.64
C GLU A 15 -3.32 37.28 -16.08
N GLY A 16 -4.58 37.58 -16.39
CA GLY A 16 -5.02 38.06 -17.71
C GLY A 16 -5.33 36.95 -18.73
N GLU A 17 -5.20 35.67 -18.37
CA GLU A 17 -5.56 34.55 -19.24
C GLU A 17 -7.08 34.39 -19.40
N SER A 18 -7.56 34.12 -20.61
CA SER A 18 -8.97 33.84 -20.88
C SER A 18 -9.27 32.36 -20.65
N ILE A 19 -10.11 32.06 -19.64
CA ILE A 19 -10.47 30.69 -19.26
C ILE A 19 -11.80 30.26 -19.90
N LYS A 20 -11.93 28.96 -20.19
CA LYS A 20 -13.20 28.34 -20.62
C LYS A 20 -14.04 27.93 -19.42
N PHE A 21 -15.35 27.75 -19.65
CA PHE A 21 -16.23 27.16 -18.64
C PHE A 21 -15.73 25.74 -18.29
N ASP A 22 -15.74 25.40 -17.00
CA ASP A 22 -15.19 24.15 -16.41
C ASP A 22 -13.69 23.89 -16.59
N GLN A 23 -12.90 24.90 -16.97
CA GLN A 23 -11.45 24.77 -17.01
C GLN A 23 -10.85 24.63 -15.59
N GLN A 24 -9.96 23.66 -15.41
CA GLN A 24 -9.27 23.45 -14.15
C GLN A 24 -8.25 24.57 -13.88
N LEU A 25 -8.41 25.27 -12.75
CA LEU A 25 -7.56 26.41 -12.36
C LEU A 25 -6.34 26.00 -11.50
N THR A 26 -6.38 24.81 -10.90
CA THR A 26 -5.38 24.35 -9.93
C THR A 26 -4.88 22.94 -10.21
N SER A 27 -3.63 22.65 -9.85
CA SER A 27 -3.08 21.30 -9.90
C SER A 27 -3.76 20.39 -8.86
N ASN A 28 -3.86 19.09 -9.14
CA ASN A 28 -4.33 18.12 -8.15
C ASN A 28 -3.15 17.73 -7.23
N PRO A 29 -3.13 18.13 -5.95
CA PRO A 29 -2.04 17.77 -5.04
C PRO A 29 -2.14 16.34 -4.50
N ASN A 30 -3.14 15.55 -4.90
CA ASN A 30 -3.28 14.17 -4.48
C ASN A 30 -2.22 13.29 -5.16
N VAL A 31 -1.30 12.78 -4.35
CA VAL A 31 -0.29 11.79 -4.74
C VAL A 31 -0.67 10.35 -4.33
N GLY A 32 -1.83 10.18 -3.69
CA GLY A 32 -2.35 8.89 -3.28
C GLY A 32 -3.23 8.24 -4.35
N GLY A 33 -3.29 6.92 -4.32
CA GLY A 33 -4.13 6.12 -5.19
C GLY A 33 -4.13 4.67 -4.73
N PHE A 34 -5.12 3.90 -5.18
CA PHE A 34 -5.08 2.45 -5.01
C PHE A 34 -3.98 1.88 -5.90
N ASP A 35 -3.04 1.16 -5.30
CA ASP A 35 -1.89 0.56 -5.99
C ASP A 35 -2.01 -0.98 -5.90
N PRO A 36 -2.48 -1.64 -6.97
CA PRO A 36 -2.67 -3.10 -6.98
C PRO A 36 -1.38 -3.86 -6.69
N LEU A 37 -0.21 -3.29 -7.02
CA LEU A 37 1.08 -3.94 -6.83
C LEU A 37 1.40 -4.09 -5.34
N ARG A 38 1.08 -3.08 -4.52
CA ARG A 38 1.25 -3.15 -3.06
C ARG A 38 0.44 -4.28 -2.43
N VAL A 39 -0.76 -4.53 -2.94
CA VAL A 39 -1.62 -5.61 -2.46
C VAL A 39 -1.05 -6.97 -2.86
N GLN A 40 -0.52 -7.08 -4.08
CA GLN A 40 0.12 -8.32 -4.56
C GLN A 40 1.39 -8.67 -3.77
N GLU A 41 2.24 -7.68 -3.49
CA GLU A 41 3.44 -7.85 -2.66
C GLU A 41 3.07 -8.28 -1.22
N LEU A 42 2.03 -7.66 -0.66
CA LEU A 42 1.52 -8.03 0.67
C LEU A 42 1.00 -9.47 0.70
N LEU A 43 0.26 -9.92 -0.32
CA LEU A 43 -0.23 -11.29 -0.42
C LEU A 43 0.92 -12.30 -0.48
N PHE A 44 1.96 -12.00 -1.27
CA PHE A 44 3.15 -12.84 -1.34
C PHE A 44 3.87 -12.92 0.01
N PHE A 45 4.07 -11.77 0.66
CA PHE A 45 4.66 -11.69 1.99
C PHE A 45 3.88 -12.53 3.01
N LEU A 46 2.57 -12.36 3.11
CA LEU A 46 1.71 -13.12 4.02
C LEU A 46 1.76 -14.64 3.73
N THR A 47 1.75 -15.03 2.45
CA THR A 47 1.86 -16.45 2.07
C THR A 47 3.19 -17.04 2.55
N SER A 48 4.30 -16.31 2.39
CA SER A 48 5.61 -16.75 2.87
C SER A 48 5.66 -16.89 4.39
N VAL A 49 5.03 -15.97 5.13
CA VAL A 49 4.97 -16.00 6.60
C VAL A 49 4.17 -17.20 7.09
N ILE A 50 3.01 -17.48 6.49
CA ILE A 50 2.18 -18.64 6.82
C ILE A 50 2.95 -19.93 6.55
N LEU A 51 3.62 -20.03 5.39
CA LEU A 51 4.43 -21.19 5.04
C LEU A 51 5.57 -21.43 6.05
N ALA A 52 6.28 -20.37 6.44
CA ALA A 52 7.33 -20.45 7.45
C ALA A 52 6.78 -20.93 8.81
N GLN A 53 5.62 -20.42 9.24
CA GLN A 53 4.99 -20.83 10.49
C GLN A 53 4.61 -22.33 10.47
N ILE A 54 4.04 -22.82 9.36
CA ILE A 54 3.71 -24.25 9.21
C ILE A 54 4.98 -25.11 9.35
N PHE A 55 6.06 -24.76 8.64
CA PHE A 55 7.31 -25.51 8.73
C PHE A 55 7.92 -25.51 10.12
N LEU A 56 7.88 -24.37 10.82
CA LEU A 56 8.37 -24.28 12.20
C LEU A 56 7.60 -25.20 13.14
N VAL A 57 6.26 -25.21 13.05
CA VAL A 57 5.42 -26.09 13.88
C VAL A 57 5.69 -27.56 13.57
N LEU A 58 5.77 -27.95 12.30
CA LEU A 58 6.06 -29.32 11.90
C LEU A 58 7.45 -29.77 12.37
N LYS A 59 8.46 -28.90 12.24
CA LYS A 59 9.83 -29.20 12.70
C LYS A 59 9.91 -29.32 14.22
N LYS A 60 9.19 -28.48 14.96
CA LYS A 60 9.05 -28.62 16.41
C LYS A 60 8.47 -29.98 16.78
N GLN A 61 7.37 -30.39 16.15
CA GLN A 61 6.75 -31.70 16.40
C GLN A 61 7.67 -32.88 16.03
N GLN A 62 8.45 -32.77 14.95
CA GLN A 62 9.45 -33.80 14.61
C GLN A 62 10.52 -33.92 15.68
N PHE A 63 11.02 -32.79 16.17
CA PHE A 63 12.06 -32.75 17.20
C PHE A 63 11.57 -33.36 18.52
N GLU A 64 10.38 -32.98 18.99
CA GLU A 64 9.77 -33.52 20.21
C GLU A 64 9.60 -35.04 20.13
N LYS A 65 9.16 -35.59 18.98
CA LYS A 65 9.07 -37.04 18.77
C LYS A 65 10.41 -37.75 18.88
N VAL A 66 11.47 -37.20 18.30
CA VAL A 66 12.82 -37.77 18.37
C VAL A 66 13.36 -37.71 19.80
N GLN A 67 13.12 -36.62 20.52
CA GLN A 67 13.52 -36.50 21.93
C GLN A 67 12.88 -37.58 22.80
N LEU A 68 11.59 -37.85 22.62
CA LEU A 68 10.88 -38.90 23.35
C LEU A 68 11.43 -40.30 23.04
N ALA A 69 11.77 -40.57 21.78
CA ALA A 69 12.33 -41.86 21.36
C ALA A 69 13.75 -42.12 21.91
N ASN A 70 14.49 -41.08 22.27
CA ASN A 70 15.82 -41.21 22.87
C ASN A 70 15.78 -41.41 24.40
N ILE A 71 14.62 -41.25 25.03
CA ILE A 71 14.43 -41.35 26.48
C ILE A 71 13.87 -42.73 26.89
N ILE A 72 13.23 -43.43 25.94
CA ILE A 72 12.74 -44.82 26.08
C ILE A 72 13.85 -45.77 25.65
#